data_AF-A0A847PII3-F1
#
_entry.id   AF-A0A847PII3-F1
#
_cell.length_a   1.000
_cell.length_b   1.000
_cell.length_c   1.000
_cell.angle_alpha   90.00
_cell.angle_beta   90.00
_cell.angle_gamma   90.00
#
_symmetry.space_group_name_H-M   'P 1'
#
loop_
_entity.id
_entity.type
_entity.pdbx_description
1 polymer ?
#
loop_
_entity_poly.entity_id
_entity_poly.type
_entity_poly.pdbx_seq_one_letter_code
_entity_poly.pdbx_strand_id
1 'polypeptide(L)'
;MKKRLLFLLFFIIVISLFISWRVIVSPQYSLKQLKKAIANNDTVTFDKYVDLDRTVEAAIDQIWQYYSNPVADSRKNPWFDIRNEIGSTLLSVVKPNLKEIIKKEIHSYTSQGKWEDAISQDENRLVSVFVKKVKEIVNPDDWEFQSINYIEIENDVASLGLTYYDRTKQSNFIVEVKMRKMSGYWQIIEITNVNQLLNIFLNITNV
;
A
#
# COMPACT_ATOMS: atom_id res chain seq x y z
N MET A 1 -36.96 -6.27 41.98
CA MET A 1 -37.09 -5.96 40.54
C MET A 1 -36.05 -4.94 40.04
N LYS A 2 -35.89 -3.77 40.68
CA LYS A 2 -34.87 -2.76 40.29
C LYS A 2 -33.44 -3.29 40.19
N LYS A 3 -32.97 -4.12 41.13
CA LYS A 3 -31.62 -4.72 41.10
C LYS A 3 -31.38 -5.65 39.88
N ARG A 4 -32.40 -6.39 39.45
CA ARG A 4 -32.33 -7.24 38.24
C ARG A 4 -32.30 -6.41 36.96
N LEU A 5 -33.05 -5.30 36.94
CA LEU A 5 -33.07 -4.35 35.83
C LEU A 5 -31.71 -3.61 35.71
N LEU A 6 -31.12 -3.22 36.84
CA LEU A 6 -29.80 -2.57 36.90
C LEU A 6 -28.68 -3.51 36.45
N PHE A 7 -28.78 -4.80 36.80
CA PHE A 7 -27.85 -5.83 36.36
C PHE A 7 -27.95 -6.10 34.85
N LEU A 8 -29.18 -6.15 34.31
CA LEU A 8 -29.42 -6.25 32.86
C LEU A 8 -28.85 -5.05 32.10
N LEU A 9 -29.06 -3.83 32.61
CA LEU A 9 -28.55 -2.61 31.98
C LEU A 9 -27.02 -2.57 32.00
N PHE A 10 -26.40 -2.98 33.11
CA PHE A 10 -24.95 -3.14 33.21
C PHE A 10 -24.41 -4.15 32.18
N PHE A 11 -25.08 -5.29 32.02
CA PHE A 11 -24.68 -6.31 31.06
C PHE A 11 -24.75 -5.81 29.60
N ILE A 12 -25.79 -5.04 29.26
CA ILE A 12 -25.92 -4.39 27.94
C ILE A 12 -24.77 -3.42 27.69
N ILE A 13 -24.39 -2.62 28.70
CA ILE A 13 -23.26 -1.69 28.59
C ILE A 13 -21.95 -2.45 28.38
N VAL A 14 -21.69 -3.50 29.15
CA VAL A 14 -20.47 -4.31 29.02
C VAL A 14 -20.38 -4.97 27.65
N ILE A 15 -21.48 -5.54 27.14
CA ILE A 15 -21.53 -6.12 25.78
C ILE A 15 -21.28 -5.04 24.72
N SER A 16 -21.91 -3.87 24.84
CA SER A 16 -21.74 -2.77 23.90
C SER A 16 -20.28 -2.27 23.86
N LEU A 17 -19.65 -2.15 25.03
CA LEU A 17 -18.22 -1.82 25.14
C LEU A 17 -17.33 -2.90 24.51
N PHE A 18 -17.64 -4.17 24.75
CA PHE A 18 -16.88 -5.29 24.18
C PHE A 18 -16.99 -5.35 22.64
N ILE A 19 -18.19 -5.20 22.09
CA ILE A 19 -18.42 -5.13 20.64
C ILE A 19 -17.69 -3.93 20.03
N SER A 20 -17.82 -2.76 20.65
CA SER A 20 -17.15 -1.53 20.19
C SER A 20 -15.63 -1.70 20.17
N TRP A 21 -15.06 -2.32 21.21
CA TRP A 21 -13.63 -2.62 21.26
C TRP A 21 -13.19 -3.56 20.14
N ARG A 22 -13.94 -4.63 19.88
CA ARG A 22 -13.64 -5.57 18.78
C ARG A 22 -13.67 -4.89 17.42
N VAL A 23 -14.59 -3.94 17.20
CA VAL A 23 -14.64 -3.14 15.97
C VAL A 23 -13.43 -2.22 15.84
N ILE A 24 -13.00 -1.58 16.92
CA ILE A 24 -11.85 -0.65 16.93
C ILE A 24 -10.53 -1.40 16.67
N VAL A 25 -10.39 -2.65 17.09
CA VAL A 25 -9.19 -3.48 16.90
C VAL A 25 -9.28 -4.34 15.62
N SER A 26 -10.06 -3.90 14.64
CA SER A 26 -10.22 -4.62 13.37
C SER A 26 -9.30 -4.09 12.26
N PRO A 27 -8.91 -4.93 11.27
CA PRO A 27 -8.19 -4.46 10.08
C PRO A 27 -8.93 -3.34 9.35
N GLN A 28 -10.26 -3.46 9.24
CA GLN A 28 -11.13 -2.47 8.58
C GLN A 28 -11.06 -1.11 9.27
N TYR A 29 -11.07 -1.10 10.61
CA TYR A 29 -10.94 0.14 11.36
C TYR A 29 -9.57 0.78 11.12
N SER A 30 -8.51 -0.02 11.10
CA SER A 30 -7.15 0.46 10.81
C SER A 30 -7.04 1.08 9.43
N LEU A 31 -7.62 0.46 8.39
CA LEU A 31 -7.72 1.04 7.05
C LEU A 31 -8.52 2.34 7.01
N LYS A 32 -9.62 2.43 7.77
CA LYS A 32 -10.40 3.67 7.90
C LYS A 32 -9.57 4.79 8.52
N GLN A 33 -8.76 4.49 9.53
CA GLN A 33 -7.88 5.48 10.15
C GLN A 33 -6.75 5.88 9.23
N LEU A 34 -6.16 4.93 8.48
CA LEU A 34 -5.18 5.23 7.44
C LEU A 34 -5.75 6.18 6.37
N LYS A 35 -6.95 5.91 5.86
CA LYS A 35 -7.62 6.81 4.90
C LYS A 35 -7.80 8.23 5.46
N LYS A 36 -8.18 8.35 6.74
CA LYS A 36 -8.29 9.65 7.41
C LYS A 36 -6.93 10.34 7.56
N ALA A 37 -5.88 9.58 7.88
CA ALA A 37 -4.53 10.11 8.02
C ALA A 37 -4.05 10.74 6.71
N ILE A 38 -4.23 10.04 5.59
CA ILE A 38 -3.90 10.55 4.25
C ILE A 38 -4.71 11.81 3.94
N ALA A 39 -6.04 11.79 4.16
CA ALA A 39 -6.89 12.94 3.87
C ALA A 39 -6.61 14.18 4.73
N ASN A 40 -6.08 13.99 5.94
CA ASN A 40 -5.78 15.06 6.90
C ASN A 40 -4.30 15.44 6.93
N ASN A 41 -3.49 14.92 6.02
CA ASN A 41 -2.04 15.09 5.98
C ASN A 41 -1.31 14.70 7.30
N ASP A 42 -1.80 13.66 7.99
CA ASP A 42 -1.28 13.21 9.28
C ASP A 42 -0.28 12.05 9.10
N THR A 43 0.98 12.40 8.85
CA THR A 43 2.06 11.42 8.63
C THR A 43 2.30 10.53 9.86
N VAL A 44 2.10 11.04 11.07
CA VAL A 44 2.31 10.25 12.31
C VAL A 44 1.28 9.12 12.40
N THR A 45 0.01 9.43 12.13
CA THR A 45 -1.04 8.41 12.08
C THR A 45 -0.85 7.48 10.87
N PHE A 46 -0.39 7.99 9.74
CA PHE A 46 -0.03 7.15 8.58
C PHE A 46 1.02 6.09 8.95
N ASP A 47 2.15 6.51 9.53
CA ASP A 47 3.26 5.62 9.93
C ASP A 47 2.83 4.61 11.02
N LYS A 48 1.85 4.98 11.86
CA LYS A 48 1.24 4.03 12.79
C LYS A 48 0.57 2.87 12.06
N TYR A 49 -0.17 3.13 10.99
CA TYR A 49 -0.96 2.11 10.28
C TYR A 49 -0.24 1.48 9.08
N VAL A 50 0.93 1.99 8.69
CA VAL A 50 1.76 1.45 7.60
C VAL A 50 3.19 1.27 8.09
N ASP A 51 3.69 0.04 8.05
CA ASP A 51 5.13 -0.21 8.16
C ASP A 51 5.74 0.14 6.79
N LEU A 52 6.04 1.42 6.60
CA LEU A 52 6.44 1.94 5.29
C LEU A 52 7.75 1.33 4.81
N ASP A 53 8.70 1.10 5.74
CA ASP A 53 9.98 0.48 5.41
C ASP A 53 9.79 -0.91 4.81
N ARG A 54 9.00 -1.77 5.48
CA ARG A 54 8.72 -3.12 5.00
C ARG A 54 7.84 -3.13 3.75
N THR A 55 6.85 -2.25 3.68
CA THR A 55 5.91 -2.19 2.57
C THR A 55 6.62 -1.79 1.27
N VAL A 56 7.47 -0.76 1.32
CA VAL A 56 8.27 -0.32 0.17
C VAL A 56 9.30 -1.38 -0.22
N GLU A 57 9.97 -1.98 0.76
CA GLU A 57 10.93 -3.06 0.52
C GLU A 57 10.29 -4.25 -0.24
N ALA A 58 9.14 -4.73 0.23
CA ALA A 58 8.42 -5.82 -0.42
C ALA A 58 7.94 -5.45 -1.84
N ALA A 59 7.48 -4.21 -2.05
CA ALA A 59 7.07 -3.72 -3.36
C ALA A 59 8.25 -3.68 -4.35
N ILE A 60 9.41 -3.18 -3.93
CA ILE A 60 10.63 -3.20 -4.75
C ILE A 60 11.02 -4.63 -5.13
N ASP A 61 10.96 -5.57 -4.17
CA ASP A 61 11.30 -6.97 -4.42
C ASP A 61 10.34 -7.62 -5.43
N GLN A 62 9.03 -7.38 -5.31
CA GLN A 62 8.03 -7.87 -6.27
C GLN A 62 8.25 -7.29 -7.68
N ILE A 63 8.43 -5.97 -7.79
CA ILE A 63 8.76 -5.28 -9.04
C ILE A 63 10.00 -5.91 -9.69
N TRP A 64 11.05 -6.12 -8.91
CA TRP A 64 12.29 -6.68 -9.42
C TRP A 64 12.13 -8.12 -9.89
N GLN A 65 11.43 -8.96 -9.12
CA GLN A 65 11.14 -10.34 -9.50
C GLN A 65 10.33 -10.41 -10.80
N TYR A 66 9.34 -9.53 -10.95
CA TYR A 66 8.52 -9.46 -12.16
C TYR A 66 9.35 -9.15 -13.41
N TYR A 67 10.28 -8.18 -13.36
CA TYR A 67 11.11 -7.82 -14.51
C TYR A 67 12.36 -8.70 -14.71
N SER A 68 12.78 -9.44 -13.68
CA SER A 68 13.87 -10.41 -13.79
C SER A 68 13.44 -11.72 -14.45
N ASN A 69 12.12 -11.96 -14.57
CA ASN A 69 11.60 -13.14 -15.24
C ASN A 69 11.77 -12.99 -16.78
N PRO A 70 12.49 -13.91 -17.47
CA PRO A 70 12.75 -13.83 -18.90
C PRO A 70 11.50 -13.86 -19.80
N VAL A 71 10.29 -14.03 -19.25
CA VAL A 71 9.02 -13.95 -19.98
C VAL A 71 8.59 -12.50 -20.26
N ALA A 72 9.17 -11.49 -19.59
CA ALA A 72 8.90 -10.08 -19.83
C ALA A 72 9.66 -9.48 -21.05
N ASP A 73 9.95 -10.31 -22.07
CA ASP A 73 10.86 -10.02 -23.18
C ASP A 73 10.17 -9.25 -24.32
N SER A 74 9.58 -8.10 -23.99
CA SER A 74 9.09 -7.17 -24.99
C SER A 74 9.83 -5.84 -24.86
N ARG A 75 10.54 -5.45 -25.92
CA ARG A 75 11.22 -4.14 -26.10
C ARG A 75 10.30 -2.91 -25.93
N LYS A 76 9.00 -3.12 -25.68
CA LYS A 76 8.00 -2.09 -25.37
C LYS A 76 7.82 -1.85 -23.86
N ASN A 77 8.46 -2.64 -23.01
CA ASN A 77 8.36 -2.51 -21.57
C ASN A 77 9.21 -1.31 -21.08
N PRO A 78 8.62 -0.29 -20.43
CA PRO A 78 9.35 0.86 -19.88
C PRO A 78 10.49 0.51 -18.91
N TRP A 79 10.48 -0.72 -18.39
CA TRP A 79 11.41 -1.25 -17.40
C TRP A 79 12.58 -2.05 -17.99
N PHE A 80 12.55 -2.30 -19.31
CA PHE A 80 13.62 -3.00 -20.02
C PHE A 80 14.96 -2.26 -19.93
N ASP A 81 14.94 -0.94 -20.11
CA ASP A 81 16.14 -0.10 -20.05
C ASP A 81 16.74 -0.08 -18.62
N ILE A 82 15.87 0.01 -17.60
CA ILE A 82 16.26 -0.04 -16.19
C ILE A 82 16.90 -1.39 -15.86
N ARG A 83 16.31 -2.51 -16.32
CA ARG A 83 16.87 -3.85 -16.13
C ARG A 83 18.24 -3.99 -16.79
N ASN A 84 18.39 -3.51 -18.02
CA ASN A 84 19.64 -3.61 -18.75
C ASN A 84 20.75 -2.74 -18.14
N GLU A 85 20.41 -1.58 -17.58
CA GLU A 85 21.36 -0.69 -16.95
C GLU A 85 21.76 -1.14 -15.53
N ILE A 86 20.85 -1.76 -14.77
CA ILE A 86 21.15 -2.29 -13.42
C ILE A 86 21.78 -3.69 -13.48
N GLY A 87 21.44 -4.51 -14.48
CA GLY A 87 21.79 -5.93 -14.50
C GLY A 87 21.20 -6.68 -13.29
N SER A 88 21.41 -8.00 -13.18
CA SER A 88 20.88 -8.79 -12.06
C SER A 88 21.63 -8.56 -10.73
N THR A 89 22.81 -7.93 -10.76
CA THR A 89 23.79 -7.93 -9.65
C THR A 89 23.84 -6.62 -8.85
N LEU A 90 23.27 -5.51 -9.35
CA LEU A 90 23.35 -4.20 -8.69
C LEU A 90 22.13 -3.87 -7.81
N LEU A 91 21.07 -4.69 -7.78
CA LEU A 91 19.89 -4.40 -6.95
C LEU A 91 20.24 -4.19 -5.48
N SER A 92 21.10 -5.03 -4.90
CA SER A 92 21.48 -4.91 -3.48
C SER A 92 22.15 -3.57 -3.15
N VAL A 93 22.78 -2.93 -4.14
CA VAL A 93 23.44 -1.62 -4.00
C VAL A 93 22.43 -0.47 -4.17
N VAL A 94 21.50 -0.60 -5.11
CA VAL A 94 20.54 0.47 -5.46
C VAL A 94 19.29 0.44 -4.55
N LYS A 95 18.88 -0.74 -4.07
CA LYS A 95 17.66 -0.95 -3.27
C LYS A 95 17.58 -0.06 -2.03
N PRO A 96 18.64 0.12 -1.21
CA PRO A 96 18.55 1.00 -0.05
C PRO A 96 18.23 2.45 -0.42
N ASN A 97 18.89 2.99 -1.45
CA ASN A 97 18.66 4.37 -1.89
C ASN A 97 17.25 4.54 -2.51
N LEU A 98 16.85 3.57 -3.35
CA LEU A 98 15.50 3.56 -3.92
C LEU A 98 14.42 3.51 -2.84
N LYS A 99 14.62 2.69 -1.79
CA LYS A 99 13.70 2.60 -0.66
C LYS A 99 13.54 3.96 0.04
N GLU A 100 14.65 4.64 0.35
CA GLU A 100 14.58 5.95 1.03
C GLU A 100 13.92 7.03 0.18
N ILE A 101 14.18 7.06 -1.13
CA ILE A 101 13.56 8.03 -2.03
C ILE A 101 12.05 7.78 -2.15
N ILE A 102 11.62 6.53 -2.34
CA ILE A 102 10.18 6.20 -2.39
C ILE A 102 9.50 6.55 -1.06
N LYS A 103 10.15 6.27 0.08
CA LYS A 103 9.64 6.65 1.40
C LYS A 103 9.45 8.16 1.52
N LYS A 104 10.45 8.94 1.10
CA LYS A 104 10.39 10.41 1.10
C LYS A 104 9.23 10.92 0.24
N GLU A 105 9.06 10.37 -0.95
CA GLU A 105 7.95 10.73 -1.86
C GLU A 105 6.59 10.42 -1.26
N ILE A 106 6.41 9.23 -0.67
CA ILE A 106 5.17 8.86 0.02
C ILE A 106 4.93 9.81 1.20
N HIS A 107 5.94 10.11 2.01
CA HIS A 107 5.83 11.05 3.13
C HIS A 107 5.51 12.49 2.67
N SER A 108 6.07 12.94 1.55
CA SER A 108 5.70 14.23 0.94
C SER A 108 4.23 14.23 0.54
N TYR A 109 3.77 13.18 -0.16
CA TYR A 109 2.37 13.05 -0.54
C TYR A 109 1.45 13.01 0.71
N THR A 110 1.80 12.27 1.75
CA THR A 110 0.99 12.19 2.97
C THR A 110 1.06 13.43 3.84
N SER A 111 2.01 14.35 3.64
CA SER A 111 2.12 15.58 4.42
C SER A 111 1.59 16.81 3.67
N GLN A 112 1.61 16.79 2.34
CA GLN A 112 1.28 17.94 1.50
C GLN A 112 0.11 17.67 0.54
N GLY A 113 -0.32 16.42 0.40
CA GLY A 113 -1.29 15.97 -0.59
C GLY A 113 -0.76 16.01 -2.03
N LYS A 114 0.56 16.12 -2.23
CA LYS A 114 1.20 16.26 -3.53
C LYS A 114 2.52 15.49 -3.59
N TRP A 115 2.80 14.92 -4.76
CA TRP A 115 4.12 14.39 -5.08
C TRP A 115 5.13 15.54 -5.13
N GLU A 116 6.33 15.33 -4.60
CA GLU A 116 7.41 16.31 -4.75
C GLU A 116 8.02 16.13 -6.14
N ASP A 117 8.31 17.20 -6.87
CA ASP A 117 9.11 17.09 -8.11
C ASP A 117 10.63 16.96 -7.80
N ALA A 118 10.99 16.98 -6.52
CA ALA A 118 12.35 17.11 -6.02
C ALA A 118 13.08 15.77 -5.95
N ILE A 119 13.29 15.17 -7.11
CA ILE A 119 14.45 14.30 -7.29
C ILE A 119 15.65 15.24 -7.36
N SER A 120 16.46 15.25 -6.31
CA SER A 120 17.60 16.18 -6.20
C SER A 120 18.66 15.89 -7.27
N GLN A 121 19.43 16.92 -7.69
CA GLN A 121 20.46 16.75 -8.73
C GLN A 121 21.58 15.77 -8.34
N ASP A 122 21.73 15.47 -7.04
CA ASP A 122 22.70 14.50 -6.51
C ASP A 122 22.20 13.04 -6.54
N GLU A 123 20.95 12.79 -6.94
CA GLU A 123 20.42 11.44 -7.02
C GLU A 123 20.91 10.70 -8.28
N ASN A 124 21.16 9.40 -8.12
CA ASN A 124 21.57 8.55 -9.23
C ASN A 124 20.50 8.59 -10.34
N ARG A 125 20.92 8.90 -11.57
CA ARG A 125 20.08 8.95 -12.79
C ARG A 125 19.11 7.77 -12.92
N LEU A 126 19.52 6.58 -12.49
CA LEU A 126 18.69 5.39 -12.50
C LEU A 126 17.46 5.50 -11.60
N VAL A 127 17.65 6.01 -10.39
CA VAL A 127 16.56 6.16 -9.41
C VAL A 127 15.58 7.23 -9.88
N SER A 128 16.08 8.31 -10.47
CA SER A 128 15.22 9.36 -10.98
C SER A 128 14.31 8.89 -12.11
N VAL A 129 14.85 8.09 -13.03
CA VAL A 129 14.08 7.46 -14.11
C VAL A 129 13.05 6.47 -13.56
N PHE A 130 13.40 5.68 -12.54
CA PHE A 130 12.47 4.76 -11.86
C PHE A 130 11.26 5.52 -11.30
N VAL A 131 11.51 6.52 -10.45
CA VAL A 131 10.46 7.27 -9.75
C VAL A 131 9.56 7.99 -10.75
N LYS A 132 10.16 8.62 -11.77
CA LYS A 132 9.41 9.29 -12.83
C LYS A 132 8.46 8.33 -13.55
N LYS A 133 8.93 7.15 -13.95
CA LYS A 133 8.08 6.15 -14.62
C LYS A 133 6.94 5.71 -13.71
N VAL A 134 7.19 5.44 -12.42
CA VAL A 134 6.12 5.08 -11.48
C VAL A 134 5.06 6.17 -11.39
N LYS A 135 5.46 7.45 -11.26
CA LYS A 135 4.54 8.60 -11.21
C LYS A 135 3.73 8.78 -12.50
N GLU A 136 4.30 8.46 -13.65
CA GLU A 136 3.58 8.50 -14.94
C GLU A 136 2.51 7.41 -15.06
N ILE A 137 2.69 6.28 -14.36
CA ILE A 137 1.82 5.10 -14.44
C ILE A 137 0.77 5.07 -13.33
N VAL A 138 1.11 5.62 -12.16
CA VAL A 138 0.30 5.57 -10.94
C VAL A 138 -0.09 6.98 -10.53
N ASN A 139 -1.39 7.27 -10.61
CA ASN A 139 -1.98 8.50 -10.09
C ASN A 139 -3.08 8.16 -9.07
N PRO A 140 -2.78 8.13 -7.76
CA PRO A 140 -3.76 7.77 -6.73
C PRO A 140 -4.97 8.71 -6.70
N ASP A 141 -4.82 9.94 -7.18
CA ASP A 141 -5.92 10.92 -7.25
C ASP A 141 -7.01 10.52 -8.25
N ASP A 142 -6.73 9.57 -9.16
CA ASP A 142 -7.73 9.02 -10.09
C ASP A 142 -8.48 7.81 -9.53
N TRP A 143 -8.06 7.31 -8.37
CA TRP A 143 -8.58 6.06 -7.80
C TRP A 143 -9.65 6.32 -6.75
N GLU A 144 -10.77 5.62 -6.88
CA GLU A 144 -11.89 5.72 -5.96
C GLU A 144 -12.11 4.39 -5.24
N PHE A 145 -11.94 4.39 -3.91
CA PHE A 145 -12.24 3.22 -3.10
C PHE A 145 -13.73 2.85 -3.20
N GLN A 146 -14.02 1.61 -3.57
CA GLN A 146 -15.37 1.08 -3.71
C GLN A 146 -15.77 0.22 -2.52
N SER A 147 -15.00 -0.84 -2.24
CA SER A 147 -15.39 -1.85 -1.23
C SER A 147 -14.19 -2.65 -0.73
N ILE A 148 -14.37 -3.31 0.41
CA ILE A 148 -13.50 -4.40 0.84
C ILE A 148 -14.09 -5.70 0.27
N ASN A 149 -13.36 -6.35 -0.64
CA ASN A 149 -13.78 -7.55 -1.34
C ASN A 149 -13.78 -8.78 -0.40
N TYR A 150 -12.66 -8.98 0.30
CA TYR A 150 -12.49 -10.07 1.27
C TYR A 150 -11.62 -9.63 2.43
N ILE A 151 -11.74 -10.35 3.54
CA ILE A 151 -10.90 -10.22 4.73
C ILE A 151 -10.69 -11.61 5.30
N GLU A 152 -9.44 -12.05 5.28
CA GLU A 152 -9.03 -13.33 5.83
C GLU A 152 -8.07 -13.06 6.97
N ILE A 153 -8.36 -13.59 8.16
CA ILE A 153 -7.53 -13.39 9.35
C ILE A 153 -7.03 -14.75 9.81
N GLU A 154 -5.71 -14.92 9.77
CA GLU A 154 -5.02 -16.11 10.25
C GLU A 154 -4.03 -15.70 11.35
N ASN A 155 -4.34 -16.08 12.59
CA ASN A 155 -3.56 -15.71 13.78
C ASN A 155 -3.41 -14.18 13.89
N ASP A 156 -2.17 -13.68 13.75
CA ASP A 156 -1.80 -12.27 13.85
C ASP A 156 -1.53 -11.64 12.48
N VAL A 157 -2.01 -12.26 11.40
CA VAL A 157 -1.91 -11.78 10.02
C VAL A 157 -3.31 -11.65 9.41
N ALA A 158 -3.53 -10.58 8.66
CA ALA A 158 -4.75 -10.40 7.88
C ALA A 158 -4.43 -10.11 6.41
N SER A 159 -5.18 -10.73 5.50
CA SER A 159 -5.14 -10.49 4.06
C SER A 159 -6.45 -9.83 3.63
N LEU A 160 -6.37 -8.71 2.91
CA LEU A 160 -7.54 -7.94 2.50
C LEU A 160 -7.45 -7.57 1.02
N GLY A 161 -8.53 -7.81 0.27
CA GLY A 161 -8.71 -7.29 -1.08
C GLY A 161 -9.49 -5.99 -1.06
N LEU A 162 -8.91 -4.89 -1.56
CA LEU A 162 -9.52 -3.57 -1.62
C LEU A 162 -9.85 -3.22 -3.06
N THR A 163 -11.14 -3.06 -3.37
CA THR A 163 -11.59 -2.71 -4.72
C THR A 163 -11.52 -1.20 -4.92
N TYR A 164 -10.85 -0.79 -5.99
CA TYR A 164 -10.78 0.61 -6.44
C TYR A 164 -11.31 0.71 -7.87
N TYR A 165 -11.94 1.84 -8.17
CA TYR A 165 -12.30 2.25 -9.52
C TYR A 165 -11.28 3.28 -10.02
N ASP A 166 -10.62 3.00 -11.14
CA ASP A 166 -9.74 3.95 -11.83
C ASP A 166 -10.58 4.80 -12.78
N ARG A 167 -10.69 6.11 -12.52
CA ARG A 167 -11.45 7.04 -13.37
C ARG A 167 -10.83 7.23 -14.75
N THR A 168 -9.51 7.18 -14.86
CA THR A 168 -8.76 7.36 -16.10
C THR A 168 -8.90 6.13 -17.00
N LYS A 169 -8.85 4.92 -16.42
CA LYS A 169 -9.01 3.66 -17.16
C LYS A 169 -10.45 3.15 -17.23
N GLN A 170 -11.38 3.77 -16.53
CA GLN A 170 -12.80 3.39 -16.43
C GLN A 170 -13.00 1.91 -16.06
N SER A 171 -12.19 1.40 -15.14
CA SER A 171 -12.23 -0.02 -14.74
C SER A 171 -11.92 -0.21 -13.26
N ASN A 172 -12.41 -1.33 -12.72
CA ASN A 172 -12.10 -1.74 -11.35
C ASN A 172 -10.79 -2.54 -11.32
N PHE A 173 -10.03 -2.36 -10.24
CA PHE A 173 -8.89 -3.20 -9.89
C PHE A 173 -8.89 -3.48 -8.38
N ILE A 174 -8.15 -4.52 -7.96
CA ILE A 174 -8.06 -4.92 -6.56
C ILE A 174 -6.63 -4.69 -6.09
N VAL A 175 -6.46 -3.97 -4.98
CA VAL A 175 -5.21 -3.88 -4.23
C VAL A 175 -5.29 -4.88 -3.09
N GLU A 176 -4.41 -5.86 -3.09
CA GLU A 176 -4.32 -6.84 -2.00
C GLU A 176 -3.29 -6.37 -0.98
N VAL A 177 -3.72 -6.22 0.27
CA VAL A 177 -2.86 -5.78 1.37
C VAL A 177 -2.75 -6.86 2.43
N LYS A 178 -1.53 -7.03 2.93
CA LYS A 178 -1.23 -7.86 4.10
C LYS A 178 -0.99 -6.97 5.30
N MET A 179 -1.61 -7.31 6.41
CA MET A 179 -1.50 -6.59 7.67
C MET A 179 -1.01 -7.52 8.77
N ARG A 180 -0.22 -6.98 9.69
CA ARG A 180 0.11 -7.63 10.97
C ARG A 180 -0.72 -7.02 12.09
N LYS A 181 -1.09 -7.85 13.07
CA LYS A 181 -1.72 -7.40 14.30
C LYS A 181 -0.68 -6.73 15.19
N MET A 182 -1.04 -5.56 15.69
CA MET A 182 -0.30 -4.81 16.68
C MET A 182 -1.12 -4.71 17.97
N SER A 183 -0.54 -4.16 19.03
CA SER A 183 -1.26 -3.94 20.28
C SER A 183 -2.37 -2.90 20.11
N GLY A 184 -3.59 -3.36 19.77
CA GLY A 184 -4.79 -2.55 19.64
C GLY A 184 -5.08 -2.01 18.23
N TYR A 185 -4.33 -2.41 17.20
CA TYR A 185 -4.56 -2.01 15.81
C TYR A 185 -3.93 -3.00 14.82
N TRP A 186 -4.12 -2.79 13.52
CA TRP A 186 -3.47 -3.55 12.46
C TRP A 186 -2.61 -2.63 11.60
N GLN A 187 -1.45 -3.10 11.20
CA GLN A 187 -0.48 -2.34 10.42
C GLN A 187 -0.25 -3.02 9.07
N ILE A 188 -0.37 -2.27 7.97
CA ILE A 188 -0.01 -2.74 6.63
C ILE A 188 1.50 -3.02 6.61
N ILE A 189 1.88 -4.16 6.05
CA ILE A 189 3.28 -4.54 5.91
C ILE A 189 3.67 -4.87 4.46
N GLU A 190 2.69 -5.04 3.57
CA GLU A 190 2.93 -5.44 2.18
C GLU A 190 1.67 -5.22 1.33
N ILE A 191 1.87 -4.83 0.06
CA ILE A 191 0.89 -4.98 -1.01
C ILE A 191 1.27 -6.26 -1.75
N THR A 192 0.45 -7.30 -1.73
CA THR A 192 0.86 -8.65 -2.13
C THR A 192 0.76 -8.92 -3.62
N ASN A 193 0.05 -8.06 -4.36
CA ASN A 193 -0.24 -8.26 -5.77
C ASN A 193 0.34 -7.16 -6.69
N VAL A 194 1.51 -6.59 -6.34
CA VAL A 194 2.15 -5.53 -7.13
C VAL A 194 2.34 -5.96 -8.59
N ASN A 195 2.72 -7.21 -8.83
CA ASN A 195 2.91 -7.74 -10.18
C ASN A 195 1.63 -7.69 -11.04
N GLN A 196 0.47 -7.98 -10.44
CA GLN A 196 -0.82 -7.88 -11.12
C GLN A 196 -1.18 -6.42 -11.41
N LEU A 197 -0.95 -5.53 -10.44
CA LEU A 197 -1.17 -4.10 -10.61
C LEU A 197 -0.29 -3.53 -11.74
N LEU A 198 0.98 -3.94 -11.83
CA LEU A 198 1.87 -3.54 -12.93
C LEU A 198 1.29 -3.93 -14.29
N ASN A 199 0.79 -5.16 -14.45
CA ASN A 199 0.15 -5.59 -15.70
C ASN A 199 -1.03 -4.71 -16.08
N ILE A 200 -1.89 -4.39 -15.10
CA ILE A 200 -3.08 -3.53 -15.28
C ILE A 200 -2.65 -2.12 -15.70
N PHE A 201 -1.68 -1.52 -15.00
CA PHE A 201 -1.32 -0.13 -15.24
C PHE A 201 -0.45 0.08 -16.47
N LEU A 202 0.40 -0.89 -16.83
CA LEU A 202 1.28 -0.80 -17.99
C LEU A 202 0.61 -1.21 -19.31
N ASN A 203 -0.66 -1.63 -19.29
CA ASN A 203 -1.34 -2.23 -20.45
C ASN A 203 -0.50 -3.36 -21.07
N ILE A 204 0.24 -4.11 -20.24
CA ILE A 204 0.86 -5.37 -20.66
C ILE A 204 -0.26 -6.42 -20.56
N THR A 205 -1.31 -6.22 -21.34
CA THR A 205 -2.24 -7.29 -21.67
C THR A 205 -1.46 -8.24 -22.56
N ASN A 206 -1.42 -9.51 -22.14
CA ASN A 206 -0.82 -10.62 -22.88
C ASN A 206 -1.11 -10.51 -24.38
N VAL A 207 -0.04 -10.64 -25.17
CA VAL A 207 -0.13 -11.17 -26.53
C VAL A 207 -0.74 -12.56 -26.47
#